data_AF-U6DHX3-F1
#
_entry.id   AF-U6DHX3-F1
#
_cell.length_a   1.000
_cell.length_b   1.000
_cell.length_c   1.000
_cell.angle_alpha   90.00
_cell.angle_beta   90.00
_cell.angle_gamma   90.00
#
_symmetry.space_group_name_H-M   'P 1'
#
loop_
_entity.id
_entity.type
_entity.pdbx_description
1 polymer ?
#
loop_
_entity_poly.entity_id
_entity_poly.type
_entity_poly.pdbx_seq_one_letter_code
_entity_poly.pdbx_strand_id
1 'polypeptide(L)'
;MKPTGTDPRILSLAAEVAKSPEQNVPVILLKLKEIINNTPLGSSELKKIKQDIYCYDLIQYCLLVLSQDCSRIQGGWTTISQLTQILSHCCVGLEPGEDAEEFYNELLPSAAENFLVLGRRLQTCFINAAKGEEKDELLHSFQIVTDSLFWLLGGHVQLIHNVLQSDHFLHLLQTDNVQIGSTVMTLLQSILQINSGDLLRIEGKTLHSILDEVVFKLLSTPSPVIRSTATKLLLLMTESHQEILILLRLSACYKGLRSLLNKYEPGTEFSQELEQLIALLTPTVYQEVEEQKLHQAACLIQAYWKGFQTRKRLKKLPSAVITLQRSFRSKRTKMLLKINKQKEEEHRRLQLQLQRQRAMRLSRELRLRMLEIVHP
;
A
#
# COMPACT_ATOMS: atom_id res chain seq x y z
N MET A 1 17.84 -24.76 -8.32
CA MET A 1 19.07 -25.50 -8.72
C MET A 1 20.29 -24.74 -8.21
N LYS A 2 21.37 -25.38 -7.73
CA LYS A 2 22.62 -24.65 -7.39
C LYS A 2 23.20 -24.06 -8.68
N PRO A 3 23.42 -22.74 -8.80
CA PRO A 3 23.99 -22.18 -10.01
C PRO A 3 25.43 -22.69 -10.17
N THR A 4 25.71 -23.42 -11.24
CA THR A 4 27.08 -23.77 -11.60
C THR A 4 27.83 -22.49 -11.98
N GLY A 5 28.68 -22.02 -11.07
CA GLY A 5 29.54 -20.85 -11.27
C GLY A 5 29.11 -19.57 -10.55
N THR A 6 28.44 -19.66 -9.39
CA THR A 6 28.12 -18.50 -8.53
C THR A 6 29.34 -17.65 -8.19
N ASP A 7 29.17 -16.33 -8.17
CA ASP A 7 30.20 -15.41 -7.71
C ASP A 7 30.60 -15.70 -6.24
N PRO A 8 31.90 -15.93 -5.96
CA PRO A 8 32.35 -16.32 -4.62
C PRO A 8 32.08 -15.24 -3.56
N ARG A 9 32.00 -13.96 -3.95
CA ARG A 9 31.69 -12.85 -3.06
C ARG A 9 30.23 -12.93 -2.60
N ILE A 10 29.30 -13.23 -3.51
CA ILE A 10 27.88 -13.40 -3.19
C ILE A 10 27.66 -14.63 -2.33
N LEU A 11 28.32 -15.75 -2.65
CA LEU A 11 28.21 -16.98 -1.88
C LEU A 11 28.75 -16.80 -0.44
N SER A 12 29.89 -16.11 -0.29
CA SER A 12 30.42 -15.76 1.03
C SER A 12 29.47 -14.87 1.81
N LEU A 13 28.86 -13.88 1.15
CA LEU A 13 27.95 -12.95 1.79
C LEU A 13 26.67 -13.65 2.25
N ALA A 14 26.08 -14.50 1.40
CA ALA A 14 24.90 -15.29 1.76
C ALA A 14 25.17 -16.21 2.95
N ALA A 15 26.36 -16.83 2.99
CA ALA A 15 26.77 -17.65 4.13
C ALA A 15 26.96 -16.83 5.41
N GLU A 16 27.42 -15.57 5.31
CA GLU A 16 27.57 -14.65 6.44
C GLU A 16 26.20 -14.20 6.96
N VAL A 17 25.27 -13.85 6.06
CA VAL A 17 23.88 -13.47 6.41
C VAL A 17 23.17 -14.61 7.13
N ALA A 18 23.28 -15.84 6.63
CA ALA A 18 22.61 -17.01 7.21
C ALA A 18 23.12 -17.40 8.62
N LYS A 19 24.35 -17.03 8.97
CA LYS A 19 24.99 -17.37 10.25
C LYS A 19 24.95 -16.24 11.28
N SER A 20 24.64 -15.02 10.84
CA SER A 20 24.71 -13.82 11.67
C SER A 20 23.40 -13.58 12.43
N PRO A 21 23.46 -12.94 13.60
CA PRO A 21 22.25 -12.51 14.28
C PRO A 21 21.53 -11.42 13.47
N GLU A 22 20.20 -11.36 13.58
CA GLU A 22 19.34 -10.44 12.80
C GLU A 22 19.80 -8.97 12.87
N GLN A 23 20.37 -8.54 14.00
CA GLN A 23 20.86 -7.17 14.20
C GLN A 23 22.04 -6.80 13.28
N ASN A 24 22.86 -7.77 12.88
CA ASN A 24 24.04 -7.55 12.04
C ASN A 24 23.73 -7.70 10.54
N VAL A 25 22.61 -8.35 10.21
CA VAL A 25 22.20 -8.61 8.81
C VAL A 25 22.13 -7.32 7.98
N PRO A 26 21.56 -6.19 8.45
CA PRO A 26 21.53 -4.94 7.68
C PRO A 26 22.91 -4.46 7.26
N VAL A 27 23.89 -4.49 8.17
CA VAL A 27 25.27 -4.03 7.92
C VAL A 27 25.99 -4.97 6.95
N ILE A 28 25.75 -6.27 7.06
CA ILE A 28 26.32 -7.26 6.13
C ILE A 28 25.76 -7.04 4.72
N LEU A 29 24.45 -6.82 4.58
CA LEU A 29 23.80 -6.58 3.29
C LEU A 29 24.33 -5.31 2.59
N LEU A 30 24.85 -4.32 3.31
CA LEU A 30 25.49 -3.15 2.71
C LEU A 30 26.72 -3.49 1.85
N LYS A 31 27.41 -4.61 2.13
CA LYS A 31 28.54 -5.09 1.30
C LYS A 31 28.12 -5.39 -0.14
N LEU A 32 26.82 -5.64 -0.40
CA LEU A 32 26.29 -5.77 -1.77
C LEU A 32 26.54 -4.52 -2.62
N LYS A 33 26.52 -3.33 -1.99
CA LYS A 33 26.74 -2.06 -2.70
C LYS A 33 28.13 -2.01 -3.33
N GLU A 34 29.15 -2.46 -2.61
CA GLU A 34 30.52 -2.51 -3.13
C GLU A 34 30.64 -3.51 -4.29
N ILE A 35 30.02 -4.68 -4.17
CA ILE A 35 30.05 -5.71 -5.21
C ILE A 35 29.39 -5.19 -6.50
N ILE A 36 28.23 -4.52 -6.37
CA ILE A 36 27.49 -3.97 -7.50
C ILE A 36 28.24 -2.82 -8.15
N ASN A 37 28.75 -1.86 -7.35
CA ASN A 37 29.41 -0.65 -7.86
C ASN A 37 30.77 -0.95 -8.53
N ASN A 38 31.47 -1.98 -8.08
CA ASN A 38 32.74 -2.40 -8.68
C ASN A 38 32.56 -3.13 -10.02
N THR A 39 31.33 -3.44 -10.42
CA THR A 39 31.02 -4.16 -11.65
C THR A 39 30.50 -3.19 -12.71
N PRO A 40 31.04 -3.17 -13.94
CA PRO A 40 30.62 -2.21 -14.96
C PRO A 40 29.14 -2.36 -15.33
N LEU A 41 28.46 -1.22 -15.49
CA LEU A 41 27.04 -1.14 -15.85
C LEU A 41 26.77 -1.86 -17.18
N GLY A 42 25.72 -2.67 -17.21
CA GLY A 42 25.28 -3.40 -18.41
C GLY A 42 26.15 -4.61 -18.80
N SER A 43 27.18 -4.94 -18.01
CA SER A 43 28.01 -6.12 -18.26
C SER A 43 27.26 -7.43 -18.03
N SER A 44 27.68 -8.49 -18.73
CA SER A 44 27.20 -9.86 -18.47
C SER A 44 27.54 -10.33 -17.06
N GLU A 45 28.64 -9.83 -16.50
CA GLU A 45 29.04 -10.06 -15.11
C GLU A 45 28.00 -9.47 -14.14
N LEU A 46 27.57 -8.22 -14.34
CA LEU A 46 26.56 -7.59 -13.48
C LEU A 46 25.22 -8.31 -13.55
N LYS A 47 24.80 -8.78 -14.73
CA LYS A 47 23.59 -9.59 -14.88
C LYS A 47 23.68 -10.87 -14.04
N LYS A 48 24.81 -11.56 -14.12
CA LYS A 48 25.06 -12.78 -13.36
C LYS A 48 25.09 -12.53 -11.85
N ILE A 49 25.74 -11.45 -11.40
CA ILE A 49 25.76 -11.07 -9.98
C ILE A 49 24.34 -10.83 -9.47
N LYS A 50 23.48 -10.13 -10.23
CA LYS A 50 22.08 -9.91 -9.83
C LYS A 50 21.29 -11.22 -9.74
N GLN A 51 21.50 -12.13 -10.69
CA GLN A 51 20.91 -13.48 -10.64
C GLN A 51 21.39 -14.25 -9.43
N ASP A 52 22.68 -14.21 -9.09
CA ASP A 52 23.19 -14.85 -7.88
C ASP A 52 22.58 -14.21 -6.62
N ILE A 53 22.50 -12.88 -6.53
CA ILE A 53 21.85 -12.19 -5.40
C ILE A 53 20.40 -12.66 -5.22
N TYR A 54 19.66 -12.82 -6.32
CA TYR A 54 18.29 -13.32 -6.28
C TYR A 54 18.21 -14.80 -5.90
N CYS A 55 19.03 -15.68 -6.50
CA CYS A 55 19.06 -17.11 -6.20
C CYS A 55 19.40 -17.45 -4.74
N TYR A 56 20.09 -16.54 -4.03
CA TYR A 56 20.46 -16.68 -2.63
C TYR A 56 19.54 -15.89 -1.68
N ASP A 57 18.36 -15.48 -2.16
CA ASP A 57 17.32 -14.77 -1.40
C ASP A 57 17.77 -13.45 -0.77
N LEU A 58 18.89 -12.88 -1.22
CA LEU A 58 19.44 -11.65 -0.62
C LEU A 58 18.54 -10.44 -0.87
N ILE A 59 17.77 -10.46 -1.97
CA ILE A 59 16.74 -9.46 -2.27
C ILE A 59 15.62 -9.56 -1.22
N GLN A 60 15.15 -10.77 -0.91
CA GLN A 60 14.14 -11.04 0.10
C GLN A 60 14.64 -10.65 1.49
N TYR A 61 15.91 -10.93 1.83
CA TYR A 61 16.49 -10.46 3.10
C TYR A 61 16.53 -8.92 3.19
N CYS A 62 16.92 -8.21 2.12
CA CYS A 62 16.84 -6.76 2.08
C CYS A 62 15.40 -6.27 2.31
N LEU A 63 14.42 -6.86 1.63
CA LEU A 63 13.01 -6.52 1.79
C LEU A 63 12.51 -6.76 3.22
N LEU A 64 12.86 -7.90 3.81
CA LEU A 64 12.53 -8.24 5.20
C LEU A 64 13.11 -7.22 6.18
N VAL A 65 14.37 -6.83 6.02
CA VAL A 65 15.00 -5.79 6.85
C VAL A 65 14.27 -4.46 6.71
N LEU A 66 13.90 -4.05 5.50
CA LEU A 66 13.19 -2.79 5.25
C LEU A 66 11.76 -2.79 5.80
N SER A 67 11.15 -3.96 5.96
CA SER A 67 9.81 -4.10 6.54
C SER A 67 9.77 -3.97 8.09
N GLN A 68 10.92 -4.09 8.75
CA GLN A 68 11.03 -4.07 10.21
C GLN A 68 10.95 -2.66 10.81
N ASP A 69 10.98 -2.59 12.15
CA ASP A 69 11.06 -1.34 12.90
C ASP A 69 12.43 -0.68 12.70
N CYS A 70 12.43 0.47 12.02
CA CYS A 70 13.63 1.23 11.66
C CYS A 70 14.50 1.63 12.87
N SER A 71 13.89 1.75 14.06
CA SER A 71 14.58 2.13 15.30
C SER A 71 15.55 1.05 15.82
N ARG A 72 15.40 -0.20 15.36
CA ARG A 72 16.22 -1.34 15.79
C ARG A 72 17.38 -1.64 14.84
N ILE A 73 17.42 -0.98 13.69
CA ILE A 73 18.42 -1.22 12.65
C ILE A 73 19.69 -0.45 12.99
N GLN A 74 20.81 -1.16 13.06
CA GLN A 74 22.12 -0.54 13.25
C GLN A 74 22.41 0.44 12.09
N GLY A 75 22.79 1.67 12.42
CA GLY A 75 23.00 2.75 11.44
C GLY A 75 21.74 3.51 11.03
N GLY A 76 20.56 3.13 11.52
CA GLY A 76 19.31 3.89 11.39
C GLY A 76 18.94 4.21 9.94
N TRP A 77 18.50 5.45 9.69
CA TRP A 77 18.00 5.88 8.37
C TRP A 77 19.03 5.83 7.25
N THR A 78 20.32 5.98 7.57
CA THR A 78 21.39 5.90 6.56
C THR A 78 21.55 4.48 6.02
N THR A 79 21.46 3.48 6.89
CA THR A 79 21.53 2.07 6.47
C THR A 79 20.27 1.67 5.71
N ILE A 80 19.10 2.11 6.17
CA ILE A 80 17.81 1.85 5.50
C ILE A 80 17.79 2.44 4.08
N SER A 81 18.21 3.69 3.92
CA SER A 81 18.21 4.35 2.60
C SER A 81 19.20 3.68 1.64
N GLN A 82 20.37 3.24 2.12
CA GLN A 82 21.31 2.47 1.32
C GLN A 82 20.78 1.08 0.94
N LEU A 83 20.10 0.37 1.84
CA LEU A 83 19.47 -0.91 1.52
C LEU A 83 18.32 -0.76 0.52
N THR A 84 17.55 0.33 0.62
CA THR A 84 16.51 0.70 -0.35
C THR A 84 17.12 0.90 -1.74
N GLN A 85 18.25 1.61 -1.82
CA GLN A 85 19.00 1.79 -3.04
C GLN A 85 19.51 0.45 -3.62
N ILE A 86 20.14 -0.39 -2.79
CA ILE A 86 20.61 -1.72 -3.21
C ILE A 86 19.44 -2.55 -3.76
N LEU A 87 18.32 -2.63 -3.03
CA LEU A 87 17.15 -3.40 -3.45
C LEU A 87 16.65 -2.94 -4.83
N SER A 88 16.53 -1.63 -5.03
CA SER A 88 16.10 -1.05 -6.31
C SER A 88 17.05 -1.41 -7.46
N HIS A 89 18.37 -1.23 -7.25
CA HIS A 89 19.36 -1.56 -8.27
C HIS A 89 19.43 -3.05 -8.60
N CYS A 90 19.25 -3.94 -7.60
CA CYS A 90 19.21 -5.38 -7.82
C CYS A 90 17.99 -5.81 -8.63
N CYS A 91 16.83 -5.19 -8.40
CA CYS A 91 15.58 -5.55 -9.05
C CYS A 91 15.52 -5.08 -10.52
N VAL A 92 16.14 -3.94 -10.87
CA VAL A 92 16.09 -3.40 -12.23
C VAL A 92 17.04 -4.15 -13.16
N GLY A 93 16.51 -4.71 -14.26
CA GLY A 93 17.28 -5.48 -15.24
C GLY A 93 17.66 -6.89 -14.78
N LEU A 94 17.03 -7.40 -13.72
CA LEU A 94 17.11 -8.80 -13.31
C LEU A 94 16.24 -9.66 -14.24
N GLU A 95 16.76 -10.83 -14.61
CA GLU A 95 16.04 -11.86 -15.35
C GLU A 95 15.75 -13.02 -14.38
N PRO A 96 14.54 -13.08 -13.77
CA PRO A 96 14.21 -14.00 -12.67
C PRO A 96 14.07 -15.48 -13.07
N GLY A 97 14.06 -15.80 -14.37
CA GLY A 97 14.00 -17.18 -14.85
C GLY A 97 12.67 -17.86 -14.52
N GLU A 98 12.72 -19.00 -13.81
CA GLU A 98 11.55 -19.82 -13.46
C GLU A 98 10.63 -19.13 -12.43
N ASP A 99 11.17 -18.28 -11.56
CA ASP A 99 10.44 -17.62 -10.48
C ASP A 99 9.90 -16.23 -10.89
N ALA A 100 9.73 -16.01 -12.20
CA ALA A 100 9.29 -14.73 -12.74
C ALA A 100 7.93 -14.28 -12.19
N GLU A 101 6.99 -15.20 -12.00
CA GLU A 101 5.66 -14.89 -11.50
C GLU A 101 5.69 -14.32 -10.07
N GLU A 102 6.43 -14.97 -9.17
CA GLU A 102 6.64 -14.50 -7.80
C GLU A 102 7.37 -13.15 -7.78
N PHE A 103 8.40 -13.00 -8.60
CA PHE A 103 9.16 -11.75 -8.69
C PHE A 103 8.28 -10.57 -9.12
N TYR A 104 7.53 -10.70 -10.21
CA TYR A 104 6.73 -9.60 -10.77
C TYR A 104 5.44 -9.33 -10.00
N ASN A 105 4.79 -10.36 -9.43
CA ASN A 105 3.48 -10.20 -8.80
C ASN A 105 3.54 -10.03 -7.29
N GLU A 106 4.60 -10.49 -6.62
CA GLU A 106 4.71 -10.43 -5.16
C GLU A 106 5.88 -9.53 -4.71
N LEU A 107 7.10 -9.85 -5.14
CA LEU A 107 8.30 -9.18 -4.65
C LEU A 107 8.35 -7.70 -5.06
N LEU A 108 8.18 -7.40 -6.36
CA LEU A 108 8.26 -6.03 -6.87
C LEU A 108 7.18 -5.10 -6.29
N PRO A 109 5.88 -5.47 -6.26
CA PRO A 109 4.85 -4.68 -5.59
C PRO A 109 5.14 -4.48 -4.11
N SER A 110 5.62 -5.52 -3.41
CA SER A 110 5.99 -5.42 -2.00
C SER A 110 7.17 -4.46 -1.76
N ALA A 111 8.17 -4.47 -2.66
CA ALA A 111 9.29 -3.53 -2.60
C ALA A 111 8.83 -2.08 -2.79
N ALA A 112 8.01 -1.82 -3.80
CA ALA A 112 7.46 -0.49 -4.06
C ALA A 112 6.62 0.03 -2.88
N GLU A 113 5.76 -0.83 -2.31
CA GLU A 113 4.94 -0.46 -1.15
C GLU A 113 5.79 -0.20 0.10
N ASN A 114 6.81 -1.01 0.36
CA ASN A 114 7.74 -0.76 1.47
C ASN A 114 8.47 0.58 1.31
N PHE A 115 8.86 0.98 0.09
CA PHE A 115 9.50 2.27 -0.14
C PHE A 115 8.56 3.43 0.19
N LEU A 116 7.27 3.31 -0.14
CA LEU A 116 6.26 4.31 0.23
C LEU A 116 6.03 4.38 1.74
N VAL A 117 5.97 3.24 2.43
CA VAL A 117 5.88 3.17 3.90
C VAL A 117 7.09 3.84 4.55
N LEU A 118 8.30 3.56 4.07
CA LEU A 118 9.53 4.16 4.57
C LEU A 118 9.56 5.67 4.31
N GLY A 119 9.13 6.11 3.13
CA GLY A 119 8.96 7.52 2.81
C GLY A 119 8.03 8.21 3.81
N ARG A 120 6.87 7.59 4.14
CA ARG A 120 5.92 8.14 5.13
C ARG A 120 6.50 8.23 6.53
N ARG A 121 7.26 7.23 6.96
CA ARG A 121 7.96 7.25 8.25
C ARG A 121 9.01 8.36 8.29
N LEU A 122 9.83 8.50 7.24
CA LEU A 122 10.82 9.57 7.10
C LEU A 122 10.17 10.95 7.12
N GLN A 123 9.08 11.13 6.37
CA GLN A 123 8.29 12.36 6.38
C GLN A 123 7.80 12.70 7.81
N THR A 124 7.29 11.72 8.54
CA THR A 124 6.82 11.91 9.92
C THR A 124 7.97 12.30 10.86
N CYS A 125 9.11 11.62 10.75
CA CYS A 125 10.32 11.96 11.51
C CYS A 125 10.80 13.38 11.18
N PHE A 126 10.85 13.75 9.90
CA PHE A 126 11.32 15.05 9.44
C PHE A 126 10.44 16.21 9.95
N ILE A 127 9.12 16.03 9.93
CA ILE A 127 8.17 17.03 10.44
C ILE A 127 8.35 17.21 11.97
N ASN A 128 8.60 16.13 12.70
CA ASN A 128 8.74 16.14 14.15
C ASN A 128 10.15 16.54 14.65
N ALA A 129 11.15 16.55 13.77
CA ALA A 129 12.53 16.88 14.15
C ALA A 129 12.65 18.34 14.60
N ALA A 130 13.38 18.57 15.70
CA ALA A 130 13.58 19.89 16.27
C ALA A 130 14.86 20.58 15.76
N LYS A 131 15.89 19.80 15.40
CA LYS A 131 17.22 20.31 15.02
C LYS A 131 17.39 20.38 13.50
N GLY A 132 18.13 21.38 13.02
CA GLY A 132 18.42 21.55 11.59
C GLY A 132 19.28 20.44 11.00
N GLU A 133 20.39 20.08 11.68
CA GLU A 133 21.30 19.02 11.21
C GLU A 133 20.59 17.66 11.06
N GLU A 134 19.74 17.30 12.02
CA GLU A 134 18.92 16.08 11.97
C GLU A 134 17.92 16.13 10.80
N LYS A 135 17.36 17.31 10.49
CA LYS A 135 16.48 17.49 9.33
C LYS A 135 17.21 17.28 8.02
N ASP A 136 18.44 17.76 7.89
CA ASP A 136 19.22 17.60 6.67
C ASP A 136 19.55 16.12 6.41
N GLU A 137 19.94 15.37 7.46
CA GLU A 137 20.17 13.91 7.37
C GLU A 137 18.91 13.12 7.00
N LEU A 138 17.76 13.48 7.60
CA LEU A 138 16.46 12.87 7.31
C LEU A 138 16.00 13.19 5.88
N LEU A 139 16.19 14.44 5.43
CA LEU A 139 15.85 14.86 4.07
C LEU A 139 16.72 14.14 3.04
N HIS A 140 18.02 14.00 3.30
CA HIS A 140 18.91 13.25 2.43
C HIS A 140 18.49 11.77 2.33
N SER A 141 18.14 11.15 3.47
CA SER A 141 17.63 9.78 3.48
C SER A 141 16.30 9.65 2.71
N PHE A 142 15.41 10.64 2.85
CA PHE A 142 14.14 10.71 2.11
C PHE A 142 14.35 10.83 0.60
N GLN A 143 15.30 11.65 0.16
CA GLN A 143 15.67 11.77 -1.25
C GLN A 143 16.17 10.44 -1.80
N ILE A 144 17.09 9.76 -1.11
CA ILE A 144 17.58 8.45 -1.54
C ILE A 144 16.44 7.44 -1.70
N VAL A 145 15.48 7.40 -0.76
CA VAL A 145 14.34 6.49 -0.85
C VAL A 145 13.45 6.83 -2.04
N THR A 146 13.19 8.12 -2.26
CA THR A 146 12.38 8.61 -3.39
C THR A 146 13.06 8.31 -4.73
N ASP A 147 14.37 8.55 -4.84
CA ASP A 147 15.17 8.27 -6.04
C ASP A 147 15.24 6.76 -6.31
N SER A 148 15.35 5.95 -5.26
CA SER A 148 15.33 4.49 -5.35
C SER A 148 13.97 3.98 -5.84
N LEU A 149 12.87 4.57 -5.39
CA LEU A 149 11.53 4.28 -5.91
C LEU A 149 11.43 4.68 -7.38
N PHE A 150 11.88 5.87 -7.75
CA PHE A 150 11.86 6.32 -9.14
C PHE A 150 12.66 5.40 -10.06
N TRP A 151 13.86 4.98 -9.65
CA TRP A 151 14.68 4.02 -10.39
C TRP A 151 13.96 2.68 -10.60
N LEU A 152 13.29 2.17 -9.56
CA LEU A 152 12.52 0.93 -9.63
C LEU A 152 11.37 1.05 -10.64
N LEU A 153 10.63 2.17 -10.60
CA LEU A 153 9.53 2.45 -11.52
C LEU A 153 10.01 2.61 -12.97
N GLY A 154 11.17 3.23 -13.19
CA GLY A 154 11.78 3.36 -14.51
C GLY A 154 12.16 2.00 -15.12
N GLY A 155 12.59 1.04 -14.29
CA GLY A 155 12.85 -0.32 -14.72
C GLY A 155 11.59 -1.18 -14.91
N HIS A 156 10.55 -0.91 -14.13
CA HIS A 156 9.32 -1.72 -14.04
C HIS A 156 8.08 -0.84 -14.08
N VAL A 157 7.75 -0.32 -15.28
CA VAL A 157 6.64 0.62 -15.52
C VAL A 157 5.28 0.12 -15.00
N GLN A 158 5.09 -1.20 -14.94
CA GLN A 158 3.87 -1.85 -14.43
C GLN A 158 3.57 -1.46 -12.96
N LEU A 159 4.60 -1.12 -12.18
CA LEU A 159 4.45 -0.72 -10.78
C LEU A 159 3.88 0.70 -10.61
N ILE A 160 3.88 1.52 -11.66
CA ILE A 160 3.35 2.90 -11.60
C ILE A 160 1.89 2.89 -11.15
N HIS A 161 1.09 1.97 -11.70
CA HIS A 161 -0.29 1.81 -11.28
C HIS A 161 -0.42 1.53 -9.77
N ASN A 162 0.40 0.61 -9.25
CA ASN A 162 0.37 0.23 -7.83
C ASN A 162 0.76 1.41 -6.93
N VAL A 163 1.78 2.17 -7.32
CA VAL A 163 2.23 3.36 -6.57
C VAL A 163 1.17 4.46 -6.58
N LEU A 164 0.59 4.77 -7.75
CA LEU A 164 -0.46 5.80 -7.85
C LEU A 164 -1.74 5.42 -7.10
N GLN A 165 -2.03 4.12 -6.93
CA GLN A 165 -3.16 3.65 -6.14
C GLN A 165 -2.89 3.61 -4.62
N SER A 166 -1.63 3.66 -4.18
CA SER A 166 -1.29 3.48 -2.76
C SER A 166 -1.71 4.68 -1.92
N ASP A 167 -2.41 4.40 -0.81
CA ASP A 167 -2.77 5.41 0.19
C ASP A 167 -1.52 6.09 0.77
N HIS A 168 -0.40 5.37 0.88
CA HIS A 168 0.86 5.93 1.36
C HIS A 168 1.42 6.98 0.40
N PHE A 169 1.29 6.79 -0.91
CA PHE A 169 1.70 7.79 -1.90
C PHE A 169 0.83 9.04 -1.82
N LEU A 170 -0.50 8.89 -1.76
CA LEU A 170 -1.42 10.02 -1.60
C LEU A 170 -1.08 10.83 -0.33
N HIS A 171 -0.79 10.13 0.76
CA HIS A 171 -0.42 10.80 2.01
C HIS A 171 0.97 11.45 1.97
N LEU A 172 1.93 10.93 1.19
CA LEU A 172 3.20 11.61 0.94
C LEU A 172 2.97 12.94 0.22
N LEU A 173 2.06 12.93 -0.75
CA LEU A 173 1.67 14.11 -1.52
C LEU A 173 0.97 15.16 -0.62
N GLN A 174 0.12 14.71 0.31
CA GLN A 174 -0.59 15.54 1.31
C GLN A 174 0.34 16.05 2.42
N THR A 175 1.24 16.95 2.07
CA THR A 175 2.19 17.60 2.98
C THR A 175 2.25 19.11 2.76
N ASP A 176 2.29 19.84 3.87
CA ASP A 176 2.51 21.29 3.88
C ASP A 176 3.99 21.65 3.88
N ASN A 177 4.87 20.70 4.16
CA ASN A 177 6.30 20.95 4.14
C ASN A 177 6.81 21.15 2.70
N VAL A 178 7.47 22.29 2.46
CA VAL A 178 7.87 22.70 1.12
C VAL A 178 8.93 21.76 0.50
N GLN A 179 9.90 21.30 1.28
CA GLN A 179 10.99 20.44 0.76
C GLN A 179 10.47 19.06 0.40
N ILE A 180 9.78 18.39 1.34
CA ILE A 180 9.18 17.07 1.10
C ILE A 180 8.14 17.16 -0.03
N GLY A 181 7.28 18.18 -0.01
CA GLY A 181 6.27 18.40 -1.03
C GLY A 181 6.86 18.60 -2.42
N SER A 182 7.94 19.37 -2.54
CA SER A 182 8.66 19.56 -3.81
C SER A 182 9.22 18.24 -4.34
N THR A 183 9.86 17.43 -3.48
CA THR A 183 10.40 16.13 -3.86
C THR A 183 9.31 15.17 -4.34
N VAL A 184 8.19 15.05 -3.62
CA VAL A 184 7.09 14.14 -4.00
C VAL A 184 6.37 14.64 -5.26
N MET A 185 6.17 15.95 -5.41
CA MET A 185 5.58 16.53 -6.64
C MET A 185 6.46 16.29 -7.87
N THR A 186 7.78 16.41 -7.71
CA THR A 186 8.75 16.11 -8.78
C THR A 186 8.77 14.62 -9.12
N LEU A 187 8.66 13.74 -8.11
CA LEU A 187 8.48 12.31 -8.33
C LEU A 187 7.22 12.03 -9.15
N LEU A 188 6.07 12.60 -8.76
CA LEU A 188 4.81 12.45 -9.50
C LEU A 188 4.96 12.91 -10.95
N GLN A 189 5.61 14.06 -11.17
CA GLN A 189 5.85 14.59 -12.51
C GLN A 189 6.69 13.61 -13.34
N SER A 190 7.75 13.07 -12.75
CA SER A 190 8.64 12.14 -13.43
C SER A 190 7.95 10.81 -13.73
N ILE A 191 7.10 10.30 -12.83
CA ILE A 191 6.28 9.10 -13.05
C ILE A 191 5.34 9.29 -14.25
N LEU A 192 4.66 10.43 -14.31
CA LEU A 192 3.71 10.73 -15.39
C LEU A 192 4.40 10.98 -16.74
N GLN A 193 5.65 11.46 -16.74
CA GLN A 193 6.46 11.56 -17.94
C GLN A 193 6.89 10.19 -18.49
N ILE A 194 7.10 9.18 -17.62
CA ILE A 194 7.41 7.81 -18.05
C ILE A 194 6.16 7.14 -18.62
N ASN A 195 5.03 7.19 -17.91
CA ASN A 195 3.79 6.60 -18.36
C ASN A 195 2.58 7.35 -17.81
N SER A 196 2.06 8.29 -18.60
CA SER A 196 0.83 9.00 -18.25
C SER A 196 -0.41 8.10 -18.34
N GLY A 197 -0.38 7.02 -19.14
CA GLY A 197 -1.53 6.16 -19.42
C GLY A 197 -2.13 5.46 -18.20
N ASP A 198 -1.31 5.16 -17.19
CA ASP A 198 -1.78 4.48 -15.98
C ASP A 198 -2.61 5.39 -15.06
N LEU A 199 -2.55 6.71 -15.25
CA LEU A 199 -3.33 7.69 -14.48
C LEU A 199 -4.84 7.57 -14.70
N LEU A 200 -5.30 7.11 -15.87
CA LEU A 200 -6.73 6.84 -16.10
C LEU A 200 -7.16 5.43 -15.65
N ARG A 201 -6.20 4.55 -15.36
CA ARG A 201 -6.48 3.17 -14.93
C ARG A 201 -6.71 3.08 -13.43
N ILE A 202 -6.23 4.04 -12.65
CA ILE A 202 -6.44 4.06 -11.20
C ILE A 202 -7.90 4.29 -10.85
N GLU A 203 -8.28 3.93 -9.61
CA GLU A 203 -9.62 4.18 -9.12
C GLU A 203 -9.98 5.67 -9.23
N GLY A 204 -11.17 5.96 -9.73
CA GLY A 204 -11.61 7.34 -9.94
C GLY A 204 -11.52 8.19 -8.68
N LYS A 205 -11.78 7.63 -7.49
CA LYS A 205 -11.63 8.37 -6.22
C LYS A 205 -10.18 8.82 -5.97
N THR A 206 -9.22 7.91 -6.16
CA THR A 206 -7.80 8.19 -5.99
C THR A 206 -7.31 9.23 -6.99
N LEU A 207 -7.76 9.15 -8.26
CA LEU A 207 -7.49 10.18 -9.26
C LEU A 207 -7.99 11.56 -8.81
N HIS A 208 -9.22 11.66 -8.31
CA HIS A 208 -9.74 12.93 -7.81
C HIS A 208 -8.94 13.42 -6.60
N SER A 209 -8.53 12.54 -5.68
CA SER A 209 -7.70 12.95 -4.54
C SER A 209 -6.31 13.47 -4.94
N ILE A 210 -5.68 12.87 -5.96
CA ILE A 210 -4.40 13.38 -6.51
C ILE A 210 -4.63 14.74 -7.18
N LEU A 211 -5.67 14.87 -8.01
CA LEU A 211 -6.00 16.13 -8.68
C LEU A 211 -6.34 17.25 -7.69
N ASP A 212 -7.16 16.94 -6.67
CA ASP A 212 -7.54 17.87 -5.61
C ASP A 212 -6.30 18.37 -4.86
N GLU A 213 -5.37 17.48 -4.54
CA GLU A 213 -4.13 17.87 -3.85
C GLU A 213 -3.22 18.73 -4.75
N VAL A 214 -3.07 18.40 -6.03
CA VAL A 214 -2.28 19.20 -6.98
C VAL A 214 -2.91 20.59 -7.17
N VAL A 215 -4.23 20.66 -7.35
CA VAL A 215 -4.97 21.92 -7.47
C VAL A 215 -4.89 22.73 -6.17
N PHE A 216 -5.03 22.08 -5.01
CA PHE A 216 -4.86 22.72 -3.71
C PHE A 216 -3.47 23.32 -3.57
N LYS A 217 -2.41 22.56 -3.89
CA LYS A 217 -1.04 23.06 -3.87
C LYS A 217 -0.84 24.23 -4.83
N LEU A 218 -1.41 24.21 -6.03
CA LEU A 218 -1.34 25.32 -6.98
C LEU A 218 -1.95 26.62 -6.39
N LEU A 219 -3.12 26.51 -5.78
CA LEU A 219 -3.90 27.68 -5.35
C LEU A 219 -3.49 28.21 -3.98
N SER A 220 -3.12 27.32 -3.06
CA SER A 220 -2.95 27.65 -1.63
C SER A 220 -1.49 27.76 -1.18
N THR A 221 -0.52 27.23 -1.93
CA THR A 221 0.89 27.31 -1.51
C THR A 221 1.47 28.71 -1.69
N PRO A 222 2.27 29.23 -0.72
CA PRO A 222 3.06 30.44 -0.93
C PRO A 222 4.32 30.17 -1.78
N SER A 223 4.78 28.92 -1.88
CA SER A 223 6.03 28.57 -2.57
C SER A 223 5.89 28.64 -4.11
N PRO A 224 6.67 29.49 -4.80
CA PRO A 224 6.59 29.59 -6.27
C PRO A 224 7.04 28.29 -6.96
N VAL A 225 7.97 27.54 -6.34
CA VAL A 225 8.45 26.26 -6.87
C VAL A 225 7.34 25.23 -6.91
N ILE A 226 6.62 25.05 -5.79
CA ILE A 226 5.50 24.10 -5.72
C ILE A 226 4.39 24.51 -6.68
N ARG A 227 4.12 25.82 -6.78
CA ARG A 227 3.13 26.35 -7.72
C ARG A 227 3.50 26.02 -9.17
N SER A 228 4.76 26.27 -9.57
CA SER A 228 5.27 25.95 -10.91
C SER A 228 5.16 24.45 -11.20
N THR A 229 5.59 23.59 -10.28
CA THR A 229 5.49 22.12 -10.45
C THR A 229 4.04 21.66 -10.55
N ALA A 230 3.12 22.24 -9.75
CA ALA A 230 1.70 21.93 -9.82
C ALA A 230 1.08 22.33 -11.17
N THR A 231 1.42 23.52 -11.69
CA THR A 231 0.99 23.95 -13.03
C THR A 231 1.49 22.98 -14.10
N LYS A 232 2.77 22.61 -14.07
CA LYS A 232 3.39 21.67 -15.02
C LYS A 232 2.74 20.29 -14.96
N LEU A 233 2.40 19.82 -13.76
CA LEU A 233 1.67 18.57 -13.56
C LEU A 233 0.26 18.62 -14.17
N LEU A 234 -0.50 19.68 -13.92
CA LEU A 234 -1.85 19.82 -14.49
C LEU A 234 -1.80 19.93 -16.02
N LEU A 235 -0.83 20.66 -16.58
CA LEU A 235 -0.57 20.66 -18.02
C LEU A 235 -0.31 19.25 -18.54
N LEU A 236 0.67 18.54 -17.95
CA LEU A 236 1.02 17.18 -18.36
C LEU A 236 -0.19 16.24 -18.32
N MET A 237 -1.02 16.32 -17.27
CA MET A 237 -2.22 15.50 -17.11
C MET A 237 -3.31 15.84 -18.14
N THR A 238 -3.52 17.12 -18.42
CA THR A 238 -4.56 17.59 -19.36
C THR A 238 -4.18 17.43 -20.81
N GLU A 239 -2.90 17.54 -21.15
CA GLU A 239 -2.36 17.26 -22.49
C GLU A 239 -2.34 15.76 -22.80
N SER A 240 -2.06 14.93 -21.78
CA SER A 240 -2.06 13.48 -21.94
C SER A 240 -3.47 12.89 -22.07
N HIS A 241 -4.46 13.46 -21.37
CA HIS A 241 -5.79 12.85 -21.24
C HIS A 241 -6.92 13.88 -21.32
N GLN A 242 -7.77 13.73 -22.36
CA GLN A 242 -8.92 14.60 -22.56
C GLN A 242 -9.96 14.49 -21.43
N GLU A 243 -10.10 13.32 -20.82
CA GLU A 243 -11.02 13.09 -19.70
C GLU A 243 -10.68 13.95 -18.49
N ILE A 244 -9.39 14.14 -18.21
CA ILE A 244 -8.92 15.01 -17.11
C ILE A 244 -9.21 16.48 -17.44
N LEU A 245 -8.97 16.89 -18.69
CA LEU A 245 -9.32 18.23 -19.14
C LEU A 245 -10.82 18.52 -18.99
N ILE A 246 -11.67 17.59 -19.44
CA ILE A 246 -13.13 17.69 -19.31
C ILE A 246 -13.52 17.73 -17.82
N LEU A 247 -12.88 16.92 -16.98
CA LEU A 247 -13.13 16.90 -15.53
C LEU A 247 -12.82 18.26 -14.89
N LEU A 248 -11.67 18.85 -15.20
CA LEU A 248 -11.26 20.17 -14.67
C LEU A 248 -12.15 21.31 -15.19
N ARG A 249 -12.68 21.21 -16.41
CA ARG A 249 -13.58 22.22 -16.99
C ARG A 249 -15.01 22.14 -16.47
N LEU A 250 -15.58 20.94 -16.41
CA LEU A 250 -17.03 20.74 -16.27
C LEU A 250 -17.48 20.21 -14.91
N SER A 251 -16.58 19.59 -14.13
CA SER A 251 -16.99 19.03 -12.86
C SER A 251 -17.38 20.14 -11.87
N ALA A 252 -18.37 19.82 -11.04
CA ALA A 252 -18.77 20.72 -9.95
C ALA A 252 -17.64 20.94 -8.94
N CYS A 253 -16.71 19.99 -8.81
CA CYS A 253 -15.58 20.03 -7.88
C CYS A 253 -14.58 21.15 -8.19
N TYR A 254 -14.34 21.42 -9.47
CA TYR A 254 -13.38 22.45 -9.91
C TYR A 254 -14.08 23.73 -10.41
N LYS A 255 -15.35 23.93 -10.06
CA LYS A 255 -16.10 25.11 -10.44
C LYS A 255 -15.43 26.37 -9.89
N GLY A 256 -15.04 27.26 -10.79
CA GLY A 256 -14.36 28.51 -10.44
C GLY A 256 -12.83 28.44 -10.44
N LEU A 257 -12.23 27.26 -10.68
CA LEU A 257 -10.77 27.12 -10.82
C LEU A 257 -10.18 28.15 -11.78
N ARG A 258 -10.74 28.26 -12.99
CA ARG A 258 -10.36 29.27 -13.99
C ARG A 258 -10.40 30.69 -13.45
N SER A 259 -11.47 31.05 -12.73
CA SER A 259 -11.61 32.40 -12.17
C SER A 259 -10.58 32.71 -11.09
N LEU A 260 -10.08 31.68 -10.39
CA LEU A 260 -8.99 31.82 -9.43
C LEU A 260 -7.64 31.94 -10.14
N LEU A 261 -7.40 31.12 -11.17
CA LEU A 261 -6.15 31.18 -11.95
C LEU A 261 -5.97 32.52 -12.67
N ASN A 262 -7.05 33.13 -13.16
CA ASN A 262 -7.01 34.45 -13.81
C ASN A 262 -6.68 35.61 -12.87
N LYS A 263 -6.69 35.41 -11.54
CA LYS A 263 -6.36 36.46 -10.57
C LYS A 263 -4.86 36.60 -10.31
N TYR A 264 -4.04 35.66 -10.77
CA TYR A 264 -2.60 35.72 -10.56
C TYR A 264 -1.96 36.65 -11.61
N GLU A 265 -1.14 37.60 -11.15
CA GLU A 265 -0.49 38.58 -12.01
C GLU A 265 0.65 37.95 -12.86
N PRO A 266 0.79 38.33 -14.14
CA PRO A 266 1.88 37.87 -14.99
C PRO A 266 3.16 38.64 -14.65
N GLY A 267 4.14 37.95 -14.05
CA GLY A 267 5.43 38.57 -13.72
C GLY A 267 6.51 37.65 -13.17
N THR A 268 6.35 36.33 -13.23
CA THR A 268 7.31 35.36 -12.67
C THR A 268 7.52 34.22 -13.66
N GLU A 269 8.67 33.52 -13.60
CA GLU A 269 9.08 32.43 -14.50
C GLU A 269 8.07 31.27 -14.70
N PHE A 270 6.99 31.21 -13.92
CA PHE A 270 5.90 30.24 -14.07
C PHE A 270 4.71 30.76 -14.91
N SER A 271 4.76 31.99 -15.41
CA SER A 271 3.63 32.63 -16.09
C SER A 271 3.27 31.96 -17.40
N GLN A 272 4.26 31.44 -18.15
CA GLN A 272 4.02 30.81 -19.45
C GLN A 272 3.23 29.50 -19.32
N GLU A 273 3.64 28.60 -18.44
CA GLU A 273 2.90 27.35 -18.21
C GLU A 273 1.51 27.63 -17.62
N LEU A 274 1.39 28.66 -16.78
CA LEU A 274 0.10 29.07 -16.23
C LEU A 274 -0.83 29.60 -17.32
N GLU A 275 -0.31 30.43 -18.24
CA GLU A 275 -1.05 30.93 -19.39
C GLU A 275 -1.50 29.80 -20.31
N GLN A 276 -0.63 28.82 -20.57
CA GLN A 276 -0.99 27.62 -21.34
C GLN A 276 -2.11 26.83 -20.66
N LEU A 277 -2.04 26.64 -19.34
CA LEU A 277 -3.07 25.94 -18.59
C LEU A 277 -4.40 26.71 -18.63
N ILE A 278 -4.37 28.02 -18.48
CA ILE A 278 -5.56 28.88 -18.58
C ILE A 278 -6.16 28.81 -19.99
N ALA A 279 -5.32 28.80 -21.04
CA ALA A 279 -5.76 28.67 -22.42
C ALA A 279 -6.43 27.30 -22.65
N LEU A 280 -5.84 26.21 -22.17
CA LEU A 280 -6.44 24.87 -22.22
C LEU A 280 -7.74 24.79 -21.42
N LEU A 281 -7.84 25.44 -20.26
CA LEU A 281 -9.07 25.45 -19.47
C LEU A 281 -10.14 26.41 -20.04
N THR A 282 -9.81 27.20 -21.06
CA THR A 282 -10.76 28.09 -21.74
C THR A 282 -11.29 27.38 -22.99
N PRO A 283 -12.51 26.81 -22.95
CA PRO A 283 -13.09 26.18 -24.13
C PRO A 283 -13.45 27.22 -25.18
N THR A 284 -13.42 26.82 -26.46
CA THR A 284 -14.14 27.57 -27.49
C THR A 284 -15.64 27.45 -27.25
N VAL A 285 -16.42 28.51 -27.53
CA VAL A 285 -17.87 28.56 -27.24
C VAL A 285 -18.62 27.33 -27.79
N TYR A 286 -18.19 26.81 -28.93
CA TYR A 286 -18.77 25.62 -29.54
C TYR A 286 -18.43 24.32 -28.78
N GLN A 287 -17.14 24.12 -28.44
CA GLN A 287 -16.68 22.96 -27.66
C GLN A 287 -17.31 22.94 -26.27
N GLU A 288 -17.48 24.09 -25.63
CA GLU A 288 -18.08 24.17 -24.31
C GLU A 288 -19.52 23.63 -24.30
N VAL A 289 -20.34 24.02 -25.27
CA VAL A 289 -21.74 23.60 -25.37
C VAL A 289 -21.84 22.11 -25.67
N GLU A 290 -20.97 21.57 -26.52
CA GLU A 290 -20.95 20.16 -26.87
C GLU A 290 -20.44 19.28 -25.71
N GLU A 291 -19.31 19.64 -25.10
CA GLU A 291 -18.76 18.95 -23.92
C GLU A 291 -19.77 18.96 -22.76
N GLN A 292 -20.47 20.08 -22.52
CA GLN A 292 -21.53 20.16 -21.51
C GLN A 292 -22.69 19.20 -21.80
N LYS A 293 -23.17 19.12 -23.05
CA LYS A 293 -24.25 18.19 -23.42
C LYS A 293 -23.84 16.74 -23.21
N LEU A 294 -22.62 16.36 -23.65
CA LEU A 294 -22.09 15.02 -23.49
C LEU A 294 -21.89 14.67 -22.01
N HIS A 295 -21.35 15.58 -21.21
CA HIS A 295 -21.16 15.39 -19.78
C HIS A 295 -22.50 15.22 -19.04
N GLN A 296 -23.51 16.03 -19.37
CA GLN A 296 -24.86 15.89 -18.82
C GLN A 296 -25.49 14.54 -19.17
N ALA A 297 -25.36 14.10 -20.42
CA ALA A 297 -25.84 12.80 -20.86
C ALA A 297 -25.13 11.65 -20.12
N ALA A 298 -23.80 11.72 -19.97
CA ALA A 298 -23.02 10.74 -19.22
C ALA A 298 -23.44 10.67 -17.74
N CYS A 299 -23.57 11.81 -17.07
CA CYS A 299 -24.07 11.90 -15.70
C CYS A 299 -25.47 11.30 -15.56
N LEU A 300 -26.37 11.57 -16.51
CA LEU A 300 -27.72 11.00 -16.53
C LEU A 300 -27.66 9.47 -16.63
N ILE A 301 -26.93 8.93 -17.60
CA ILE A 301 -26.77 7.48 -17.81
C ILE A 301 -26.20 6.82 -16.54
N GLN A 302 -25.13 7.39 -15.97
CA GLN A 302 -24.50 6.87 -14.76
C GLN A 302 -25.46 6.88 -13.56
N ALA A 303 -26.24 7.94 -13.38
CA ALA A 303 -27.22 8.04 -12.31
C ALA A 303 -28.34 6.99 -12.46
N TYR A 304 -28.87 6.81 -13.68
CA TYR A 304 -29.88 5.79 -13.97
C TYR A 304 -29.34 4.38 -13.71
N TRP A 305 -28.11 4.09 -14.12
CA TRP A 305 -27.45 2.80 -13.90
C TRP A 305 -27.18 2.51 -12.42
N LYS A 306 -26.56 3.44 -11.68
CA LYS A 306 -26.34 3.32 -10.23
C LYS A 306 -27.68 3.12 -9.50
N GLY A 307 -28.71 3.88 -9.88
CA GLY A 307 -30.07 3.71 -9.36
C GLY A 307 -30.65 2.33 -9.65
N PHE A 308 -30.49 1.81 -10.87
CA PHE A 308 -30.93 0.47 -11.25
C PHE A 308 -30.22 -0.61 -10.44
N GLN A 309 -28.90 -0.54 -10.28
CA GLN A 309 -28.13 -1.47 -9.46
C GLN A 309 -28.60 -1.47 -8.00
N THR A 310 -28.77 -0.29 -7.40
CA THR A 310 -29.27 -0.15 -6.02
C THR A 310 -30.67 -0.74 -5.87
N ARG A 311 -31.60 -0.44 -6.79
CA ARG A 311 -32.95 -1.04 -6.80
C ARG A 311 -32.90 -2.56 -6.95
N LYS A 312 -32.03 -3.10 -7.81
CA LYS A 312 -31.83 -4.55 -7.99
C LYS A 312 -31.31 -5.22 -6.71
N ARG A 313 -30.37 -4.58 -5.98
CA ARG A 313 -29.89 -5.07 -4.67
C ARG A 313 -30.99 -5.01 -3.61
N LEU A 314 -31.73 -3.91 -3.53
CA LEU A 314 -32.83 -3.74 -2.58
C LEU A 314 -33.94 -4.78 -2.79
N LYS A 315 -34.28 -5.12 -4.04
CA LYS A 315 -35.24 -6.20 -4.35
C LYS A 315 -34.81 -7.57 -3.81
N LYS A 316 -33.49 -7.83 -3.70
CA LYS A 316 -32.95 -9.10 -3.15
C LYS A 316 -32.83 -9.11 -1.62
N LEU A 317 -32.87 -7.94 -0.98
CA LEU A 317 -32.64 -7.79 0.46
C LEU A 317 -33.64 -8.57 1.34
N PRO A 318 -34.97 -8.58 1.07
CA PRO A 318 -35.92 -9.35 1.85
C PRO A 318 -35.61 -10.85 1.90
N SER A 319 -35.19 -11.44 0.77
CA SER A 319 -34.82 -12.85 0.70
C SER A 319 -33.56 -13.16 1.54
N ALA A 320 -32.56 -12.28 1.49
CA ALA A 320 -31.36 -12.40 2.32
C ALA A 320 -31.69 -12.30 3.82
N VAL A 321 -32.55 -11.36 4.21
CA VAL A 321 -33.01 -11.19 5.60
C VAL A 321 -33.78 -12.43 6.07
N ILE A 322 -34.72 -12.96 5.27
CA ILE A 322 -35.46 -14.19 5.60
C ILE A 322 -34.50 -15.37 5.80
N THR A 323 -33.50 -15.50 4.92
CA THR A 323 -32.49 -16.56 5.01
C THR A 323 -31.67 -16.44 6.30
N LEU A 324 -31.23 -15.23 6.65
CA LEU A 324 -30.51 -14.96 7.88
C LEU A 324 -31.36 -15.26 9.11
N GLN A 325 -32.62 -14.79 9.13
CA GLN A 325 -33.57 -15.07 10.21
C GLN A 325 -33.82 -16.58 10.39
N ARG A 326 -34.00 -17.32 9.28
CA ARG A 326 -34.13 -18.79 9.30
C ARG A 326 -32.89 -19.45 9.90
N SER A 327 -31.70 -19.02 9.49
CA SER A 327 -30.43 -19.56 10.01
C SER A 327 -30.26 -19.29 11.51
N PHE A 328 -30.61 -18.09 11.96
CA PHE A 328 -30.53 -17.68 13.36
C PHE A 328 -31.50 -18.50 14.22
N ARG A 329 -32.76 -18.62 13.78
CA ARG A 329 -33.77 -19.46 14.46
C ARG A 329 -33.30 -20.90 14.56
N SER A 330 -32.79 -21.49 13.47
CA SER A 330 -32.26 -22.86 13.46
C SER A 330 -31.07 -23.05 14.43
N LYS A 331 -30.10 -22.13 14.43
CA LYS A 331 -28.97 -22.16 15.38
C LYS A 331 -29.46 -22.09 16.83
N ARG A 332 -30.39 -21.18 17.13
CA ARG A 332 -30.98 -21.03 18.47
C ARG A 332 -31.69 -22.31 18.92
N THR A 333 -32.49 -22.94 18.05
CA THR A 333 -33.16 -24.22 18.35
C THR A 333 -32.15 -25.33 18.64
N LYS A 334 -31.08 -25.46 17.82
CA LYS A 334 -30.02 -26.45 18.05
C LYS A 334 -29.29 -26.25 19.37
N MET A 335 -29.02 -24.99 19.75
CA MET A 335 -28.38 -24.66 21.02
C MET A 335 -29.27 -25.04 22.21
N LEU A 336 -30.56 -24.69 22.16
CA LEU A 336 -31.53 -25.07 23.20
C LEU A 336 -31.65 -26.59 23.35
N LEU A 337 -31.69 -27.33 22.25
CA LEU A 337 -31.73 -28.79 22.27
C LEU A 337 -30.47 -29.39 22.92
N LYS A 338 -29.28 -28.82 22.68
CA LYS A 338 -28.04 -29.26 23.33
C LYS A 338 -28.07 -29.02 24.84
N ILE A 339 -28.52 -27.85 25.28
CA ILE A 339 -28.65 -27.51 26.70
C ILE A 339 -29.63 -28.45 27.39
N ASN A 340 -30.79 -28.73 26.78
CA ASN A 340 -31.77 -29.64 27.35
C ASN A 340 -31.22 -31.08 27.47
N LYS A 341 -30.53 -31.57 26.44
CA LYS A 341 -29.87 -32.89 26.51
C LYS A 341 -28.83 -32.99 27.62
N GLN A 342 -28.01 -31.95 27.80
CA GLN A 342 -27.03 -31.89 28.90
C GLN A 342 -27.73 -31.94 30.27
N LYS A 343 -28.80 -31.16 30.45
CA LYS A 343 -29.59 -31.19 31.69
C LYS A 343 -30.21 -32.57 31.96
N GLU A 344 -30.74 -33.22 30.93
CA GLU A 344 -31.30 -34.58 31.06
C GLU A 344 -30.21 -35.63 31.40
N GLU A 345 -29.01 -35.50 30.82
CA GLU A 345 -27.87 -36.36 31.14
C GLU A 345 -27.38 -36.15 32.58
N GLU A 346 -27.25 -34.90 33.03
CA GLU A 346 -26.89 -34.56 34.41
C GLU A 346 -27.93 -35.08 35.41
N HIS A 347 -29.22 -34.89 35.12
CA HIS A 347 -30.30 -35.42 35.95
C HIS A 347 -30.23 -36.96 36.06
N ARG A 348 -30.01 -37.66 34.93
CA ARG A 348 -29.81 -39.12 34.92
C ARG A 348 -28.59 -39.55 35.75
N ARG A 349 -27.46 -38.82 35.65
CA ARG A 349 -26.26 -39.10 36.45
C ARG A 349 -26.54 -38.95 37.95
N LEU A 350 -27.21 -37.89 38.35
CA LEU A 350 -27.57 -37.66 39.76
C LEU A 350 -28.50 -38.75 40.27
N GLN A 351 -29.49 -39.16 39.48
CA GLN A 351 -30.41 -40.24 39.84
C GLN A 351 -29.69 -41.58 40.06
N LEU A 352 -28.71 -41.91 39.19
CA LEU A 352 -27.88 -43.12 39.35
C LEU A 352 -27.01 -43.05 40.61
N GLN A 353 -26.43 -41.88 40.93
CA GLN A 353 -25.66 -41.70 42.16
C GLN A 353 -26.53 -41.92 43.41
N LEU A 354 -27.75 -41.37 43.43
CA LEU A 354 -28.70 -41.57 44.52
C LEU A 354 -29.09 -43.04 44.67
N GLN A 355 -29.33 -43.76 43.56
CA GLN A 355 -29.59 -45.21 43.59
C GLN A 355 -28.41 -46.00 44.17
N ARG A 356 -27.18 -45.69 43.75
CA ARG A 356 -25.96 -46.33 44.30
C ARG A 356 -25.81 -46.06 45.80
N GLN A 357 -26.05 -44.83 46.26
CA GLN A 357 -25.99 -44.49 47.68
C GLN A 357 -27.04 -45.26 48.48
N ARG A 358 -28.28 -45.36 47.98
CA ARG A 358 -29.34 -46.16 48.61
C ARG A 358 -28.97 -47.64 48.71
N ALA A 359 -28.46 -48.22 47.63
CA ALA A 359 -28.01 -49.62 47.61
C ALA A 359 -26.84 -49.87 48.60
N MET A 360 -25.89 -48.93 48.70
CA MET A 360 -24.80 -49.02 49.68
C MET A 360 -25.31 -48.93 51.11
N ARG A 361 -26.26 -48.03 51.41
CA ARG A 361 -26.89 -47.93 52.74
C ARG A 361 -27.57 -49.24 53.10
N LEU A 362 -28.38 -49.79 52.19
CA LEU A 362 -29.09 -51.04 52.40
C LEU A 362 -28.13 -52.24 52.60
N SER A 363 -27.03 -52.29 51.85
CA SER A 363 -25.99 -53.31 52.04
C SER A 363 -25.28 -53.20 53.39
N ARG A 364 -24.99 -51.97 53.86
CA ARG A 364 -24.40 -51.73 55.18
C ARG A 364 -25.37 -52.12 56.29
N GLU A 365 -26.64 -51.75 56.19
CA GLU A 365 -27.69 -52.15 57.13
C GLU A 365 -27.81 -53.68 57.22
N LEU A 366 -27.79 -54.38 56.08
CA LEU A 366 -27.79 -55.85 56.05
C LEU A 366 -26.57 -56.44 56.74
N ARG A 367 -25.37 -55.91 56.52
CA ARG A 367 -24.15 -56.38 57.20
C ARG A 367 -24.20 -56.13 58.71
N LEU A 368 -24.70 -54.97 59.15
CA LEU A 368 -24.87 -54.67 60.57
C LEU A 368 -25.85 -55.65 61.21
N ARG A 369 -27.02 -55.89 60.59
CA ARG A 369 -27.97 -56.91 61.06
C ARG A 369 -27.37 -58.30 61.14
N MET A 370 -26.53 -58.69 60.18
CA MET A 370 -25.82 -59.98 60.22
C MET A 370 -24.85 -60.06 61.41
N LEU A 371 -24.13 -58.97 61.72
CA LEU A 371 -23.23 -58.91 62.88
C LEU A 371 -24.01 -58.94 64.20
N GLU A 372 -25.17 -58.28 64.27
CA GLU A 372 -26.07 -58.34 65.43
C GLU A 372 -26.60 -59.77 65.70
N ILE A 373 -26.73 -60.62 64.67
CA ILE A 373 -27.12 -62.02 64.82
C ILE A 373 -25.95 -62.91 65.30
N VAL A 374 -24.70 -62.46 65.14
CA VAL A 374 -23.48 -63.24 65.42
C VAL A 374 -22.89 -62.98 66.83
N HIS A 375 -23.41 -62.00 67.58
CA HIS A 375 -23.10 -61.82 69.01
C HIS A 375 -24.35 -62.02 69.89
N PRO A 376 -24.40 -63.06 70.76
CA PRO A 376 -25.41 -63.18 71.82
C PRO A 376 -25.18 -62.22 72.99
#